data_AF-A0A225DQV1-F1
#
_entry.id   AF-A0A225DQV1-F1
#
_cell.length_a   1.000
_cell.length_b   1.000
_cell.length_c   1.000
_cell.angle_alpha   90.00
_cell.angle_beta   90.00
_cell.angle_gamma   90.00
#
_symmetry.space_group_name_H-M   'P 1'
#
loop_
_entity.id
_entity.type
_entity.pdbx_description
1 polymer ?
#
loop_
_entity_poly.entity_id
_entity_poly.type
_entity_poly.pdbx_seq_one_letter_code
_entity_poly.pdbx_strand_id
1 'polypeptide(L)'
;MIRAPKQSVTRFFVPLIDVLILLFCIFLLMPFVSHPSTDPADPYSDPTAPAEPEANLKQRIVDLELKLEQSRQEIDRLVKERTDPGSRLSTRVLEIDAKTGRLFYYTADSPDPQEVRDQADAQRLIDQQRRVARGKDVFFLILYPRTESRFPDQRQIDNYRRWFQDVPHGFDNPLSVPAS
;
A
#
# COMPACT_ATOMS: atom_id res chain seq x y z
N MET A 1 -35.36 22.30 -68.09
CA MET A 1 -33.93 22.71 -68.08
C MET A 1 -33.07 21.53 -67.69
N ILE A 2 -32.17 21.16 -68.58
CA ILE A 2 -31.25 20.03 -68.49
C ILE A 2 -30.28 20.27 -67.32
N ARG A 3 -30.23 19.37 -66.34
CA ARG A 3 -29.24 19.42 -65.24
C ARG A 3 -27.90 18.93 -65.78
N ALA A 4 -26.88 19.79 -65.73
CA ALA A 4 -25.50 19.43 -66.07
C ALA A 4 -24.94 18.37 -65.09
N PRO A 5 -24.15 17.39 -65.57
CA PRO A 5 -23.60 16.35 -64.73
C PRO A 5 -22.47 16.92 -63.85
N LYS A 6 -22.65 16.87 -62.53
CA LYS A 6 -21.57 17.11 -61.57
C LYS A 6 -20.56 15.97 -61.71
N GLN A 7 -19.45 16.22 -62.39
CA GLN A 7 -18.32 15.29 -62.44
C GLN A 7 -17.76 15.13 -61.02
N SER A 8 -17.92 13.94 -60.46
CA SER A 8 -17.46 13.61 -59.12
C SER A 8 -15.93 13.51 -59.11
N VAL A 9 -15.29 14.48 -58.47
CA VAL A 9 -13.84 14.53 -58.18
C VAL A 9 -13.37 13.28 -57.39
N THR A 10 -14.28 12.46 -56.88
CA THR A 10 -14.00 11.27 -56.07
C THR A 10 -13.25 10.15 -56.79
N ARG A 11 -13.22 10.09 -58.13
CA ARG A 11 -12.49 9.02 -58.84
C ARG A 11 -10.96 9.11 -58.72
N PHE A 12 -10.41 10.30 -58.49
CA PHE A 12 -8.96 10.48 -58.32
C PHE A 12 -8.48 10.33 -56.87
N PHE A 13 -9.38 10.45 -55.90
CA PHE A 13 -9.02 10.34 -54.49
C PHE A 13 -8.95 8.89 -53.99
N VAL A 14 -9.75 7.98 -54.58
CA VAL A 14 -9.73 6.56 -54.19
C VAL A 14 -8.35 5.91 -54.41
N PRO A 15 -7.65 6.08 -55.56
CA PRO A 15 -6.30 5.53 -55.73
C PRO A 15 -5.25 6.18 -54.84
N LEU A 16 -5.36 7.48 -54.57
CA LEU A 16 -4.40 8.20 -53.74
C LEU A 16 -4.49 7.78 -52.27
N ILE A 17 -5.71 7.56 -51.76
CA ILE A 17 -5.93 7.04 -50.42
C ILE A 17 -5.35 5.62 -50.30
N ASP A 18 -5.55 4.77 -51.31
CA ASP A 18 -5.03 3.40 -51.32
C ASP A 18 -3.48 3.36 -51.26
N VAL A 19 -2.81 4.20 -52.04
CA VAL A 19 -1.34 4.32 -52.01
C VAL A 19 -0.82 4.85 -50.67
N LEU A 20 -1.51 5.83 -50.07
CA LEU A 20 -1.14 6.35 -48.73
C LEU A 20 -1.33 5.28 -47.65
N ILE A 21 -2.41 4.49 -47.72
CA ILE A 21 -2.65 3.38 -46.80
C ILE A 21 -1.60 2.28 -46.99
N LEU A 22 -1.22 1.94 -48.23
CA LEU A 22 -0.16 0.96 -48.50
C LEU A 22 1.20 1.39 -47.93
N LEU A 23 1.60 2.64 -48.14
CA LEU A 23 2.83 3.18 -47.56
C LEU A 23 2.76 3.18 -46.02
N PHE A 24 1.62 3.55 -45.45
CA PHE A 24 1.40 3.52 -44.01
C PHE A 24 1.46 2.10 -43.43
N CYS A 25 0.85 1.12 -44.11
CA CYS A 25 0.90 -0.29 -43.71
C CYS A 25 2.33 -0.86 -43.75
N ILE A 26 3.13 -0.50 -44.75
CA ILE A 26 4.56 -0.90 -44.81
C ILE A 26 5.34 -0.26 -43.65
N PHE A 27 5.09 1.03 -43.35
CA PHE A 27 5.72 1.71 -42.21
C PHE A 27 5.31 1.12 -40.86
N LEU A 28 4.06 0.70 -40.70
CA LEU A 28 3.58 -0.02 -39.50
C LEU A 28 4.16 -1.44 -39.40
N LEU A 29 4.46 -2.10 -40.53
CA LEU A 29 5.14 -3.39 -40.55
C LEU A 29 6.65 -3.27 -40.30
N MET A 30 7.28 -2.14 -40.61
CA MET A 30 8.71 -1.93 -40.38
C MET A 30 9.15 -2.20 -38.92
N PRO A 31 8.47 -1.74 -37.85
CA PRO A 31 8.85 -2.09 -36.48
C PRO A 31 8.59 -3.56 -36.10
N PHE A 32 7.79 -4.31 -36.87
CA PHE A 32 7.58 -5.75 -36.67
C PHE A 32 8.59 -6.61 -37.45
N VAL A 33 9.09 -6.15 -38.60
CA VAL A 33 10.13 -6.84 -39.40
C VAL A 33 11.54 -6.38 -38.99
N SER A 34 11.66 -5.15 -38.49
CA SER A 34 12.87 -4.56 -37.91
C SER A 34 12.80 -4.61 -36.39
N HIS A 35 12.45 -5.76 -35.84
CA HIS A 35 13.11 -6.13 -34.60
C HIS A 35 14.57 -6.42 -34.99
N PRO A 36 15.56 -5.54 -34.71
CA PRO A 36 16.85 -6.11 -34.36
C PRO A 36 16.52 -7.06 -33.22
N SER A 37 16.89 -8.32 -33.35
CA SER A 37 16.85 -9.33 -32.29
C SER A 37 17.39 -8.69 -31.01
N THR A 38 16.48 -8.08 -30.26
CA THR A 38 16.63 -7.68 -28.88
C THR A 38 15.84 -8.73 -28.12
N ASP A 39 16.07 -9.99 -28.49
CA ASP A 39 16.11 -11.03 -27.48
C ASP A 39 17.19 -10.58 -26.50
N PRO A 40 16.90 -10.55 -25.18
CA PRO A 40 18.00 -10.53 -24.22
C PRO A 40 18.85 -11.73 -24.59
N ALA A 41 20.09 -11.47 -25.03
CA ALA A 41 21.05 -12.47 -25.48
C ALA A 41 20.82 -13.79 -24.76
N ASP A 42 20.20 -14.73 -25.47
CA ASP A 42 20.06 -16.10 -25.02
C ASP A 42 21.52 -16.62 -24.96
N PRO A 43 22.12 -16.86 -23.79
CA PRO A 43 23.57 -17.08 -23.69
C PRO A 43 24.04 -18.41 -24.30
N TYR A 44 23.15 -19.17 -24.93
CA TYR A 44 23.36 -20.55 -25.34
C TYR A 44 23.26 -20.79 -26.85
N SER A 45 23.09 -19.76 -27.66
CA SER A 45 22.96 -19.90 -29.13
C SER A 45 24.25 -19.55 -29.89
N ASP A 46 25.41 -19.96 -29.36
CA ASP A 46 26.65 -20.01 -30.12
C ASP A 46 27.11 -21.48 -30.20
N PRO A 47 26.99 -22.15 -31.37
CA PRO A 47 27.47 -23.51 -31.54
C PRO A 47 29.01 -23.60 -31.54
N THR A 48 29.71 -22.48 -31.33
CA THR A 48 31.18 -22.39 -31.25
C THR A 48 31.68 -21.93 -29.87
N ALA A 49 30.81 -21.81 -28.87
CA ALA A 49 31.27 -21.55 -27.50
C ALA A 49 32.00 -22.79 -26.95
N PRO A 50 33.25 -22.68 -26.45
CA PRO A 50 33.89 -23.79 -25.77
C PRO A 50 33.01 -24.17 -24.58
N ALA A 51 32.53 -25.41 -24.57
CA ALA A 51 31.75 -25.95 -23.46
C ALA A 51 32.49 -25.64 -22.15
N GLU A 52 31.92 -24.76 -21.33
CA GLU A 52 32.49 -24.48 -20.01
C GLU A 52 32.61 -25.83 -19.30
N PRO A 53 33.79 -26.16 -18.75
CA PRO A 53 33.99 -27.46 -18.11
C PRO A 53 32.93 -27.63 -17.03
N GLU A 54 32.25 -28.77 -16.99
CA GLU A 54 31.11 -29.04 -16.09
C GLU A 54 31.40 -28.72 -14.61
N ALA A 55 32.68 -28.71 -14.22
CA ALA A 55 33.15 -28.28 -12.91
C ALA A 55 32.84 -26.81 -12.59
N ASN A 56 32.91 -25.91 -13.56
CA ASN A 56 32.64 -24.48 -13.41
C ASN A 56 31.14 -24.20 -13.27
N LEU A 57 30.32 -24.94 -14.03
CA LEU A 57 28.86 -24.92 -13.90
C LEU A 57 28.40 -25.38 -12.50
N LYS A 58 28.98 -26.47 -12.00
CA LYS A 58 28.68 -26.96 -10.64
C LYS A 58 29.06 -25.96 -9.56
N GLN A 59 30.22 -25.30 -9.68
CA GLN A 59 30.64 -24.24 -8.76
C GLN A 59 29.69 -23.03 -8.80
N ARG A 60 29.29 -22.58 -10.00
CA ARG A 60 28.30 -21.50 -10.15
C ARG A 60 26.95 -21.84 -9.53
N ILE A 61 26.48 -23.07 -9.66
CA ILE A 61 25.21 -23.51 -9.05
C ILE A 61 25.30 -23.40 -7.52
N VAL A 62 26.38 -23.91 -6.91
CA VAL A 62 26.59 -23.82 -5.46
C VAL A 62 26.67 -22.36 -4.99
N ASP A 63 27.38 -21.51 -5.72
CA ASP A 63 27.49 -20.08 -5.38
C ASP A 63 26.15 -19.35 -5.52
N LEU A 64 25.34 -19.72 -6.51
CA LEU A 64 24.01 -19.16 -6.71
C LEU A 64 23.03 -19.63 -5.62
N GLU A 65 23.07 -20.90 -5.24
CA GLU A 65 22.28 -21.44 -4.13
C GLU A 65 22.61 -20.73 -2.82
N LEU A 66 23.90 -20.52 -2.53
CA LEU A 66 24.36 -19.79 -1.35
C LEU A 66 23.86 -18.34 -1.35
N LYS A 67 23.94 -17.64 -2.49
CA LYS A 67 23.42 -16.27 -2.63
C LYS A 67 21.91 -16.20 -2.48
N LEU A 68 21.19 -17.21 -2.98
CA LEU A 68 19.73 -17.29 -2.88
C LEU A 68 19.32 -17.48 -1.41
N GLU A 69 20.03 -18.34 -0.69
CA GLU A 69 19.79 -18.58 0.73
C GLU A 69 20.10 -17.33 1.59
N GLN A 70 21.22 -16.66 1.32
CA GLN A 70 21.57 -15.38 1.95
C GLN A 70 20.51 -14.30 1.68
N SER A 71 20.05 -14.19 0.44
CA SER A 71 19.02 -13.21 0.06
C SER A 71 17.68 -13.52 0.72
N ARG A 72 17.31 -14.80 0.83
CA ARG A 72 16.09 -15.22 1.54
C ARG A 72 16.17 -14.90 3.04
N GLN A 73 17.31 -15.14 3.67
CA GLN A 73 17.51 -14.80 5.09
C GLN A 73 17.42 -13.29 5.33
N GLU A 74 17.97 -12.49 4.43
CA GLU A 74 17.88 -11.03 4.53
C GLU A 74 16.44 -10.53 4.31
N ILE A 75 15.71 -11.10 3.34
CA ILE A 75 14.29 -10.80 3.14
C ILE A 75 13.49 -11.19 4.38
N ASP A 76 13.69 -12.38 4.94
CA ASP A 76 12.97 -12.82 6.14
C ASP A 76 13.27 -11.94 7.35
N ARG A 77 14.51 -11.48 7.49
CA ARG A 77 14.90 -10.51 8.53
C ARG A 77 14.19 -9.18 8.33
N LEU A 78 14.25 -8.62 7.12
CA LEU A 78 13.62 -7.34 6.79
C LEU A 78 12.09 -7.40 6.89
N VAL A 79 11.49 -8.55 6.53
CA VAL A 79 10.06 -8.82 6.71
C VAL A 79 9.73 -8.88 8.20
N LYS A 80 10.51 -9.58 9.03
CA LYS A 80 10.30 -9.59 10.48
C LYS A 80 10.45 -8.19 11.10
N GLU A 81 11.42 -7.40 10.65
CA GLU A 81 11.60 -6.01 11.09
C GLU A 81 10.45 -5.09 10.62
N ARG A 82 9.86 -5.33 9.44
CA ARG A 82 8.69 -4.58 8.92
C ARG A 82 7.36 -5.03 9.50
N THR A 83 7.21 -6.31 9.85
CA THR A 83 5.93 -6.95 10.21
C THR A 83 5.68 -6.94 11.71
N ASP A 84 6.48 -6.22 12.49
CA ASP A 84 6.16 -5.93 13.89
C ASP A 84 5.44 -4.56 13.98
N PRO A 85 4.11 -4.48 13.81
CA PRO A 85 3.37 -3.22 13.90
C PRO A 85 3.53 -2.55 15.27
N GLY A 86 3.84 -3.32 16.33
CA GLY A 86 4.15 -2.78 17.66
C GLY A 86 5.50 -2.07 17.75
N SER A 87 6.42 -2.35 16.82
CA SER A 87 7.72 -1.66 16.73
C SER A 87 7.57 -0.21 16.27
N ARG A 88 6.65 0.05 15.33
CA ARG A 88 6.40 1.36 14.72
C ARG A 88 5.36 2.21 15.42
N LEU A 89 4.38 1.60 16.07
CA LEU A 89 3.27 2.30 16.69
C LEU A 89 3.47 2.42 18.21
N SER A 90 3.38 3.65 18.71
CA SER A 90 3.22 3.93 20.13
C SER A 90 1.73 4.01 20.46
N THR A 91 1.15 2.85 20.78
CA THR A 91 -0.28 2.74 21.09
C THR A 91 -0.56 3.19 22.53
N ARG A 92 -1.52 4.11 22.69
CA ARG A 92 -2.10 4.49 23.99
C ARG A 92 -3.53 3.97 24.06
N VAL A 93 -3.82 3.25 25.14
CA VAL A 93 -5.16 2.71 25.41
C VAL A 93 -5.93 3.68 26.30
N LEU A 94 -7.17 3.97 25.93
CA LEU A 94 -8.14 4.69 26.74
C LEU A 94 -9.35 3.80 26.99
N GLU A 95 -9.95 3.93 28.15
CA GLU A 95 -11.10 3.15 28.58
C GLU A 95 -12.29 4.06 28.84
N ILE A 96 -13.46 3.64 28.36
CA ILE A 96 -14.72 4.28 28.68
C ILE A 96 -15.33 3.61 29.91
N ASP A 97 -15.61 4.40 30.94
CA ASP A 97 -16.23 3.88 32.16
C ASP A 97 -17.69 3.44 31.90
N ALA A 98 -18.02 2.24 32.37
CA ALA A 98 -19.33 1.63 32.16
C ALA A 98 -20.48 2.36 32.86
N LYS A 99 -20.21 3.16 33.90
CA LYS A 99 -21.24 3.80 34.74
C LYS A 99 -21.53 5.24 34.31
N THR A 100 -20.51 5.93 33.84
CA THR A 100 -20.54 7.37 33.54
C THR A 100 -20.33 7.66 32.06
N GLY A 101 -19.76 6.71 31.32
CA GLY A 101 -19.34 6.89 29.93
C GLY A 101 -18.13 7.81 29.77
N ARG A 102 -17.47 8.23 30.85
CA ARG A 102 -16.29 9.12 30.82
C ARG A 102 -15.06 8.37 30.34
N LEU A 103 -14.14 9.10 29.72
CA LEU A 103 -12.93 8.55 29.11
C LEU A 103 -11.75 8.66 30.09
N PHE A 104 -11.07 7.54 30.31
CA PHE A 104 -9.93 7.44 31.22
C PHE A 104 -8.71 6.84 30.53
N TYR A 105 -7.53 7.14 31.04
CA TYR A 105 -6.28 6.47 30.67
C TYR A 105 -5.43 6.20 31.90
N TYR A 106 -4.55 5.21 31.76
CA TYR A 106 -3.60 4.83 32.80
C TYR A 106 -2.17 5.19 32.37
N THR A 107 -1.40 5.67 33.33
CA THR A 107 0.03 5.96 33.18
C THR A 107 0.83 4.99 34.03
N ALA A 108 2.02 4.61 33.58
CA ALA A 108 2.90 3.75 34.38
C ALA A 108 3.27 4.38 35.73
N ASP A 109 3.27 5.71 35.80
CA ASP A 109 3.69 6.48 36.98
C ASP A 109 2.60 6.66 38.04
N SER A 110 1.33 6.40 37.70
CA SER A 110 0.20 6.58 38.61
C SER A 110 -0.82 5.45 38.42
N PRO A 111 -1.15 4.70 39.48
CA PRO A 111 -2.18 3.68 39.43
C PRO A 111 -3.60 4.29 39.33
N ASP A 112 -3.75 5.57 39.67
CA ASP A 112 -5.05 6.25 39.60
C ASP A 112 -5.40 6.62 38.14
N PRO A 113 -6.62 6.29 37.67
CA PRO A 113 -7.07 6.60 36.31
C PRO A 113 -7.18 8.12 36.13
N GLN A 114 -6.60 8.63 35.04
CA GLN A 114 -6.70 10.04 34.67
C GLN A 114 -7.85 10.23 33.68
N GLU A 115 -8.74 11.17 33.98
CA GLU A 115 -9.91 11.49 33.17
C GLU A 115 -9.55 12.47 32.04
N VAL A 116 -10.06 12.22 30.84
CA VAL A 116 -10.03 13.17 29.72
C VAL A 116 -11.40 13.86 29.67
N ARG A 117 -11.47 15.12 30.10
CA ARG A 117 -12.75 15.83 30.27
C ARG A 117 -13.15 16.64 29.06
N ASP A 118 -12.18 17.16 28.33
CA ASP A 118 -12.40 18.07 27.22
C ASP A 118 -11.34 17.95 26.11
N GLN A 119 -11.49 18.78 25.07
CA GLN A 119 -10.56 18.87 23.95
C GLN A 119 -9.14 19.25 24.39
N ALA A 120 -9.00 20.10 25.40
CA ALA A 120 -7.69 20.57 25.85
C ALA A 120 -6.93 19.46 26.60
N ASP A 121 -7.64 18.67 27.42
CA ASP A 121 -7.11 17.45 28.04
C ASP A 121 -6.65 16.44 26.97
N ALA A 122 -7.50 16.19 25.97
CA ALA A 122 -7.16 15.30 24.87
C ALA A 122 -5.91 15.77 24.11
N GLN A 123 -5.81 17.07 23.83
CA GLN A 123 -4.64 17.65 23.17
C GLN A 123 -3.37 17.51 24.01
N ARG A 124 -3.45 17.76 25.32
CA ARG A 124 -2.32 17.54 26.24
C ARG A 124 -1.83 16.09 26.22
N LEU A 125 -2.77 15.14 26.25
CA LEU A 125 -2.46 13.71 26.18
C LEU A 125 -1.79 13.35 24.83
N ILE A 126 -2.30 13.88 23.72
CA ILE A 126 -1.72 13.71 22.37
C ILE A 126 -0.29 14.22 22.33
N ASP A 127 -0.06 15.44 22.81
CA ASP A 127 1.26 16.06 22.79
C ASP A 127 2.25 15.32 23.69
N GLN A 128 1.81 14.88 24.88
CA GLN A 128 2.62 14.06 25.77
C GLN A 128 3.00 12.73 25.10
N GLN A 129 2.05 12.06 24.46
CA GLN A 129 2.30 10.78 23.79
C GLN A 129 3.26 10.94 22.61
N ARG A 130 3.10 12.00 21.80
CA ARG A 130 4.02 12.31 20.69
C ARG A 130 5.46 12.52 21.17
N ARG A 131 5.66 13.18 22.33
CA ARG A 131 6.99 13.36 22.93
C ARG A 131 7.60 12.03 23.40
N VAL A 132 6.79 11.16 24.00
CA VAL A 132 7.24 9.84 24.49
C VAL A 132 7.55 8.89 23.32
N ALA A 133 6.80 8.98 22.23
CA ALA A 133 6.94 8.10 21.06
C ALA A 133 8.27 8.25 20.31
N ARG A 134 9.01 9.37 20.49
CA ARG A 134 10.36 9.60 19.93
C ARG A 134 10.51 9.22 18.44
N GLY A 135 9.54 9.58 17.61
CA GLY A 135 9.54 9.31 16.17
C GLY A 135 8.76 8.06 15.74
N LYS A 136 8.12 7.34 16.67
CA LYS A 136 7.09 6.35 16.38
C LYS A 136 5.75 7.01 16.07
N ASP A 137 4.94 6.35 15.24
CA ASP A 137 3.58 6.79 14.95
C ASP A 137 2.70 6.59 16.18
N VAL A 138 1.94 7.60 16.57
CA VAL A 138 1.06 7.52 17.74
C VAL A 138 -0.32 7.01 17.31
N PHE A 139 -0.84 6.02 18.03
CA PHE A 139 -2.18 5.49 17.82
C PHE A 139 -2.96 5.45 19.13
N PHE A 140 -4.23 5.87 19.10
CA PHE A 140 -5.11 5.84 20.27
C PHE A 140 -6.20 4.78 20.11
N LEU A 141 -6.23 3.82 21.03
CA LEU A 141 -7.26 2.78 21.07
C LEU A 141 -8.25 3.08 22.19
N ILE A 142 -9.49 3.38 21.82
CA ILE A 142 -10.57 3.71 22.76
C ILE A 142 -11.44 2.47 22.96
N LEU A 143 -11.43 1.92 24.17
CA LEU A 143 -12.15 0.71 24.53
C LEU A 143 -13.54 1.02 25.05
N TYR A 144 -14.55 0.35 24.51
CA TYR A 144 -15.88 0.33 25.09
C TYR A 144 -15.88 -0.49 26.40
N PRO A 145 -16.86 -0.26 27.28
CA PRO A 145 -17.08 -1.12 28.42
C PRO A 145 -17.20 -2.58 28.01
N ARG A 146 -16.45 -3.47 28.68
CA ARG A 146 -16.54 -4.94 28.45
C ARG A 146 -17.71 -5.60 29.18
N THR A 147 -18.50 -4.80 29.89
CA THR A 147 -19.74 -5.19 30.55
C THR A 147 -20.92 -4.57 29.83
N GLU A 148 -22.10 -5.17 29.92
CA GLU A 148 -23.33 -4.54 29.43
C GLU A 148 -23.48 -3.14 30.02
N SER A 149 -23.45 -2.14 29.14
CA SER A 149 -23.58 -0.74 29.52
C SER A 149 -24.37 0.01 28.46
N ARG A 150 -25.14 0.99 28.91
CA ARG A 150 -25.80 1.98 28.03
C ARG A 150 -24.82 3.05 27.52
N PHE A 151 -23.58 3.01 28.00
CA PHE A 151 -22.52 3.96 27.68
C PHE A 151 -21.42 3.29 26.84
N PRO A 152 -20.67 4.04 26.03
CA PRO A 152 -20.89 5.46 25.73
C PRO A 152 -22.17 5.69 24.90
N ASP A 153 -22.82 6.83 25.09
CA ASP A 153 -23.90 7.27 24.21
C ASP A 153 -23.34 7.84 22.89
N GLN A 154 -24.21 8.05 21.90
CA GLN A 154 -23.77 8.57 20.60
C GLN A 154 -23.11 9.95 20.69
N ARG A 155 -23.59 10.82 21.59
CA ARG A 155 -23.02 12.17 21.76
C ARG A 155 -21.62 12.11 22.36
N GLN A 156 -21.39 11.19 23.30
CA GLN A 156 -20.08 10.91 23.88
C GLN A 156 -19.11 10.39 22.82
N ILE A 157 -19.55 9.43 22.00
CA ILE A 157 -18.73 8.91 20.88
C ILE A 157 -18.34 10.04 19.91
N ASP A 158 -19.30 10.87 19.52
CA ASP A 158 -19.06 11.99 18.60
C ASP A 158 -18.11 13.03 19.21
N ASN A 159 -18.21 13.27 20.52
CA ASN A 159 -17.27 14.13 21.24
C ASN A 159 -15.86 13.53 21.27
N TYR A 160 -15.73 12.24 21.57
CA TYR A 160 -14.43 11.56 21.58
C TYR A 160 -13.80 11.53 20.20
N ARG A 161 -14.57 11.26 19.15
CA ARG A 161 -14.10 11.36 17.76
C ARG A 161 -13.57 12.75 17.43
N ARG A 162 -14.28 13.80 17.86
CA ARG A 162 -13.84 15.19 17.68
C ARG A 162 -12.53 15.47 18.41
N TRP A 163 -12.40 14.98 19.65
CA TRP A 163 -11.20 15.18 20.46
C TRP A 163 -9.94 14.59 19.83
N PHE A 164 -10.07 13.43 19.18
CA PHE A 164 -8.96 12.71 18.57
C PHE A 164 -8.93 12.79 17.04
N GLN A 165 -9.66 13.73 16.43
CA GLN A 165 -9.80 13.81 14.96
C GLN A 165 -8.47 13.98 14.22
N ASP A 166 -7.50 14.65 14.84
CA ASP A 166 -6.20 14.99 14.26
C ASP A 166 -5.12 13.91 14.50
N VAL A 167 -5.52 12.77 15.06
CA VAL A 167 -4.63 11.63 15.31
C VAL A 167 -5.27 10.30 14.89
N PRO A 168 -4.47 9.32 14.44
CA PRO A 168 -4.95 7.96 14.23
C PRO A 168 -5.58 7.40 15.51
N HIS A 169 -6.86 7.03 15.43
CA HIS A 169 -7.59 6.45 16.55
C HIS A 169 -8.58 5.37 16.09
N GLY A 170 -8.89 4.45 16.98
CA GLY A 170 -9.86 3.38 16.75
C GLY A 170 -10.73 3.13 17.98
N PHE A 171 -11.93 2.62 17.75
CA PHE A 171 -12.84 2.20 18.80
C PHE A 171 -12.93 0.67 18.79
N ASP A 172 -12.69 0.03 19.94
CA ASP A 172 -12.93 -1.40 20.14
C ASP A 172 -14.28 -1.57 20.84
N ASN A 173 -15.29 -2.05 20.10
CA ASN A 173 -16.59 -2.38 20.65
C ASN A 173 -16.75 -3.91 20.67
N PRO A 174 -16.57 -4.57 21.83
CA PRO A 174 -16.66 -6.03 21.91
C PRO A 174 -18.09 -6.57 21.67
N LEU A 175 -19.10 -5.70 21.73
CA LEU A 175 -20.51 -6.05 21.57
C LEU A 175 -21.07 -5.69 20.19
N SER A 176 -20.26 -5.09 19.30
CA SER A 176 -20.72 -4.84 17.93
C SER A 176 -20.76 -6.16 17.17
N VAL A 177 -21.95 -6.61 16.80
CA VAL A 177 -22.12 -7.73 15.86
C VAL A 177 -21.48 -7.31 14.54
N PRO A 178 -20.52 -8.08 13.98
CA PRO A 178 -19.96 -7.76 12.67
C PRO A 178 -21.10 -7.77 11.66
N ALA A 179 -21.29 -6.66 10.95
CA ALA A 179 -22.28 -6.56 9.90
C ALA A 179 -21.99 -7.65 8.86
N SER A 180 -22.93 -8.57 8.70
CA SER A 180 -22.90 -9.68 7.75
C SER A 180 -23.23 -9.19 6.34
#